data_AF-A0A6J6BQT2-F1
#
_entry.id   AF-A0A6J6BQT2-F1
#
_cell.length_a   1.000
_cell.length_b   1.000
_cell.length_c   1.000
_cell.angle_alpha   90.00
_cell.angle_beta   90.00
_cell.angle_gamma   90.00
#
_symmetry.space_group_name_H-M   'P 1'
#
loop_
_entity.id
_entity.type
_entity.pdbx_description
1 polymer ?
#
loop_
_entity_poly.entity_id
_entity_poly.type
_entity_poly.pdbx_seq_one_letter_code
_entity_poly.pdbx_strand_id
1 'polypeptide(L)' 'MGMWLWAASLSGVLKFCCTVAPNNEASVGLVRKFGFALVGQQIDDGDGPEDVYEMRVRDFLTQQG' A
#
# COMPACT_ATOMS: atom_id res chain seq x y z
N MET A 1 -9.24 -8.72 -2.79
CA MET A 1 -9.64 -7.52 -2.01
C MET A 1 -9.98 -7.80 -0.54
N GLY A 2 -9.96 -9.06 -0.04
CA GLY A 2 -10.49 -9.39 1.30
C GLY A 2 -9.84 -8.64 2.47
N MET A 3 -8.50 -8.61 2.55
CA MET A 3 -7.79 -7.92 3.64
C MET A 3 -8.04 -6.40 3.65
N TRP A 4 -7.94 -5.74 2.49
CA TRP A 4 -8.11 -4.29 2.37
C TRP A 4 -9.55 -3.83 2.65
N LEU A 5 -10.55 -4.59 2.20
CA LEU A 5 -11.95 -4.31 2.50
C LEU A 5 -12.26 -4.52 3.99
N TRP A 6 -11.73 -5.58 4.60
CA TRP A 6 -11.86 -5.79 6.03
C TRP A 6 -11.22 -4.65 6.83
N ALA A 7 -9.99 -4.26 6.51
CA ALA A 7 -9.31 -3.16 7.18
C ALA A 7 -10.04 -1.82 6.97
N ALA A 8 -10.58 -1.56 5.78
CA ALA A 8 -11.38 -0.37 5.47
C ALA A 8 -12.69 -0.28 6.29
N SER A 9 -13.23 -1.42 6.75
CA SER A 9 -14.44 -1.46 7.57
C SER A 9 -14.21 -1.05 9.03
N LEU A 10 -12.95 -1.00 9.47
CA LEU A 10 -12.58 -0.57 10.81
C LEU A 10 -12.51 0.97 10.84
N SER A 11 -13.38 1.60 11.64
CA SER A 11 -13.52 3.06 11.71
C SER A 11 -12.26 3.84 12.10
N GLY A 12 -11.30 3.19 12.76
CA GLY A 12 -10.01 3.78 13.13
C GLY A 12 -8.95 3.78 12.02
N VAL A 13 -9.18 3.05 10.92
CA VAL A 13 -8.21 2.93 9.83
C VAL A 13 -8.48 4.03 8.81
N LEU A 14 -7.54 4.96 8.67
CA LEU A 14 -7.69 6.12 7.77
C LEU A 14 -6.85 5.99 6.49
N LYS A 15 -5.81 5.15 6.54
CA LYS A 15 -4.78 5.06 5.52
C LYS A 15 -4.14 3.67 5.54
N PHE A 16 -3.83 3.18 4.35
CA PHE A 16 -3.02 1.99 4.13
C PHE A 16 -1.58 2.42 3.82
N CYS A 17 -0.62 1.68 4.36
CA CYS A 17 0.80 1.85 4.11
C CYS A 17 1.41 0.48 3.81
N CYS A 18 2.13 0.38 2.71
CA CYS A 18 2.85 -0.82 2.30
C CYS A 18 4.31 -0.45 2.05
N THR A 19 5.24 -1.27 2.52
CA THR A 19 6.65 -1.18 2.12
C THR A 19 6.95 -2.35 1.21
N VAL A 20 7.68 -2.10 0.12
CA VAL A 20 7.99 -3.11 -0.89
C VAL A 20 9.39 -2.87 -1.40
N ALA A 21 10.24 -3.90 -1.38
CA ALA A 21 11.53 -3.87 -2.05
C ALA A 21 11.35 -3.44 -3.54
N PRO A 22 12.08 -2.43 -4.05
CA PRO A 22 11.89 -1.89 -5.41
C PRO A 22 12.10 -2.93 -6.51
N ASN A 23 12.87 -3.98 -6.23
CA ASN A 23 13.14 -5.09 -7.14
C ASN A 23 12.07 -6.19 -7.09
N ASN A 24 11.08 -6.12 -6.20
CA ASN A 24 9.96 -7.05 -6.16
C ASN A 24 8.87 -6.61 -7.14
N GLU A 25 9.10 -6.86 -8.42
CA GLU A 25 8.23 -6.42 -9.52
C GLU A 25 6.77 -6.88 -9.35
N ALA A 26 6.56 -8.08 -8.81
CA ALA A 26 5.22 -8.62 -8.57
C ALA A 26 4.46 -7.79 -7.53
N SER A 27 5.10 -7.49 -6.39
CA SER A 27 4.51 -6.68 -5.33
C SER A 27 4.33 -5.22 -5.77
N VAL A 28 5.32 -4.64 -6.45
CA VAL A 28 5.23 -3.28 -7.01
C VAL A 28 4.06 -3.19 -7.99
N GLY A 29 3.92 -4.17 -8.89
CA GLY A 29 2.81 -4.25 -9.83
C GLY A 29 1.45 -4.34 -9.13
N LEU A 30 1.35 -5.13 -8.06
CA LEU A 30 0.13 -5.29 -7.28
C LEU A 30 -0.28 -3.98 -6.58
N VAL A 31 0.66 -3.33 -5.89
CA VAL A 31 0.42 -2.10 -5.13
C VAL A 31 0.03 -0.96 -6.08
N ARG A 32 0.68 -0.85 -7.24
CA ARG A 32 0.29 0.09 -8.31
C ARG A 32 -1.09 -0.21 -8.89
N LYS A 33 -1.43 -1.48 -9.10
CA LYS A 33 -2.76 -1.88 -9.60
C LYS A 33 -3.88 -1.47 -8.64
N PHE A 34 -3.62 -1.46 -7.34
CA PHE A 34 -4.58 -0.96 -6.34
C PHE A 34 -4.61 0.56 -6.19
N GLY A 35 -3.77 1.30 -6.92
CA GLY A 35 -3.77 2.76 -6.93
C GLY A 35 -3.06 3.41 -5.75
N PHE A 36 -2.19 2.69 -5.05
CA PHE A 36 -1.38 3.28 -3.98
C PHE A 36 -0.30 4.18 -4.58
N ALA A 37 -0.07 5.33 -3.95
CA ALA A 37 0.92 6.30 -4.37
C ALA A 37 2.27 5.99 -3.71
N LEU A 38 3.36 6.03 -4.49
CA LEU A 38 4.72 6.03 -3.95
C LEU A 38 4.96 7.38 -3.25
N VAL A 39 5.23 7.34 -1.95
CA VAL A 39 5.44 8.56 -1.14
C VAL A 39 6.88 8.73 -0.67
N GLY A 40 7.70 7.68 -0.78
CA GLY A 40 9.09 7.73 -0.35
C GLY A 40 9.77 6.37 -0.42
N GLN A 41 10.95 6.31 0.19
CA GLN A 41 11.76 5.11 0.31
C GLN A 41 12.41 5.11 1.70
N GLN A 42 12.56 3.94 2.29
CA GLN A 42 13.26 3.71 3.55
C GLN A 42 14.38 2.70 3.35
N ILE A 43 15.39 2.71 4.22
CA ILE A 43 16.39 1.64 4.29
C ILE A 43 16.01 0.75 5.47
N ASP A 44 15.72 -0.50 5.18
CA ASP A 44 15.68 -1.57 6.17
C ASP A 44 17.07 -2.21 6.30
N ASP A 45 17.53 -2.42 7.53
CA ASP A 45 18.89 -2.92 7.78
C ASP A 45 19.12 -4.37 7.29
N GLY A 46 18.04 -5.16 7.15
CA GLY A 46 18.10 -6.53 6.65
C GLY A 46 17.81 -6.63 5.15
N ASP A 47 16.75 -5.97 4.69
CA ASP A 47 16.23 -6.10 3.33
C ASP A 47 16.72 -5.00 2.36
N GLY A 48 17.40 -3.97 2.87
CA GLY A 48 17.93 -2.86 2.08
C GLY A 48 16.84 -1.83 1.74
N PRO A 49 16.90 -1.18 0.57
CA PRO A 49 15.92 -0.14 0.22
C PRO A 49 14.52 -0.73 0.02
N GLU A 50 13.52 -0.10 0.63
CA GLU A 50 12.11 -0.41 0.45
C GLU A 50 11.32 0.86 0.06
N ASP A 51 10.53 0.76 -1.01
CA ASP A 51 9.62 1.81 -1.43
C ASP A 51 8.38 1.84 -0.52
N VAL A 52 7.98 3.04 -0.08
CA VAL A 52 6.82 3.28 0.78
C VAL A 52 5.64 3.74 -0.08
N TYR A 53 4.57 2.97 -0.06
CA TYR A 53 3.34 3.22 -0.80
C TYR A 53 2.16 3.47 0.13
N GLU A 54 1.33 4.46 -0.20
CA GLU A 54 0.23 4.88 0.65
C GLU A 54 -1.07 5.14 -0.12
N MET A 55 -2.20 4.89 0.55
CA MET A 55 -3.54 5.19 0.03
C MET A 55 -4.48 5.54 1.17
N ARG A 56 -5.32 6.57 1.04
CA ARG A 56 -6.37 6.83 2.04
C ARG A 56 -7.49 5.80 1.90
N VAL A 57 -8.07 5.35 3.00
CA VAL A 57 -9.18 4.38 2.98
C VAL A 57 -10.36 4.89 2.16
N ARG A 58 -10.67 6.19 2.27
CA ARG A 58 -11.73 6.81 1.46
C ARG A 58 -11.47 6.67 -0.04
N ASP A 59 -10.22 6.85 -0.47
CA ASP A 59 -9.85 6.82 -1.89
C ASP A 59 -9.90 5.37 -2.40
N PHE A 60 -9.52 4.40 -1.55
CA PHE A 60 -9.68 2.98 -1.81
C PHE A 60 -11.15 2.60 -2.00
N LEU A 61 -12.03 2.99 -1.08
CA LEU A 61 -13.46 2.70 -1.16
C LEU A 61 -14.11 3.33 -2.39
N THR A 62 -13.69 4.52 -2.81
CA THR A 62 -14.17 5.17 -4.04
C THR A 62 -13.72 4.45 -5.32
N GLN A 63 -12.51 3.87 -5.34
CA GLN A 63 -11.99 3.17 -6.52
C GLN A 63 -12.50 1.73 -6.67
N GLN A 64 -13.10 1.16 -5.62
CA GLN A 64 -13.56 -0.23 -5.59
C GLN A 64 -15.11 -0.36 -5.59
N GLY A 65 -15.83 0.75 -5.54
CA GLY A 65 -17.29 0.81 -5.74
C GLY A 65 -17.65 0.96 -7.20
#